data_AF-A0A1S2R9Y9-F1
#
_entry.id   AF-A0A1S2R9Y9-F1
#
_cell.length_a   1.000
_cell.length_b   1.000
_cell.length_c   1.000
_cell.angle_alpha   90.00
_cell.angle_beta   90.00
_cell.angle_gamma   90.00
#
_symmetry.space_group_name_H-M   'P 1'
#
loop_
_entity.id
_entity.type
_entity.pdbx_description
1 polymer ?
#
loop_
_entity_poly.entity_id
_entity_poly.type
_entity_poly.pdbx_seq_one_letter_code
_entity_poly.pdbx_strand_id
1 'polypeptide(L)'
;MATKGKIFMVMFGGFILFLIGIISFISLLVYGYKQFKTDESKTSKKVIFLVLGIFDTFFGTGGELAGLALILSLAAILIGLVIMRVFH
;
A
#
# COMPACT_ATOMS: atom_id res chain seq x y z
N MET A 1 -33.98 10.47 10.49
CA MET A 1 -33.11 9.46 11.14
C MET A 1 -32.34 8.56 10.16
N ALA A 2 -32.84 8.30 8.93
CA ALA A 2 -32.19 7.41 7.96
C ALA A 2 -30.83 7.90 7.38
N THR A 3 -30.53 9.20 7.44
CA THR A 3 -29.33 9.78 6.82
C THR A 3 -28.06 9.51 7.63
N LYS A 4 -28.15 9.46 8.96
CA LYS A 4 -27.00 9.22 9.85
C LYS A 4 -26.44 7.80 9.71
N GLY A 5 -27.30 6.80 9.50
CA GLY A 5 -26.87 5.41 9.32
C GLY A 5 -26.10 5.18 8.02
N LYS A 6 -26.49 5.85 6.92
CA LYS A 6 -25.78 5.77 5.64
C LYS A 6 -24.38 6.38 5.71
N ILE A 7 -24.24 7.52 6.40
CA ILE A 7 -22.95 8.19 6.60
C ILE A 7 -22.00 7.30 7.42
N PHE A 8 -22.50 6.66 8.48
CA PHE A 8 -21.71 5.71 9.27
C PHE A 8 -21.26 4.49 8.46
N MET A 9 -22.14 3.94 7.62
CA MET A 9 -21.82 2.81 6.73
C MET A 9 -20.74 3.18 5.70
N VAL A 10 -20.77 4.38 5.14
CA VAL A 10 -19.77 4.85 4.17
C VAL A 10 -18.42 5.13 4.86
N MET A 11 -18.41 5.78 6.03
CA MET A 11 -17.18 5.97 6.80
C MET A 11 -16.56 4.63 7.22
N PHE A 12 -17.37 3.66 7.65
CA PHE A 12 -16.91 2.33 8.00
C PHE A 12 -16.31 1.59 6.79
N GLY A 13 -16.93 1.71 5.62
CA GLY A 13 -16.37 1.19 4.36
C GLY A 13 -15.02 1.81 4.00
N GLY A 14 -14.89 3.14 4.15
CA GLY A 14 -13.62 3.84 3.98
C GLY A 14 -12.53 3.38 4.97
N PHE A 15 -12.92 3.10 6.22
CA PHE A 15 -12.03 2.57 7.26
C PHE A 15 -11.52 1.16 6.95
N ILE A 16 -12.39 0.28 6.48
CA ILE A 16 -11.98 -1.06 6.06
C ILE A 16 -11.04 -0.99 4.85
N LEU A 17 -11.37 -0.18 3.84
CA LEU A 17 -10.52 0.04 2.66
C LEU A 17 -9.12 0.55 3.04
N PHE A 18 -9.06 1.49 3.98
CA PHE A 18 -7.81 2.04 4.49
C PHE A 18 -6.97 0.96 5.20
N LEU A 19 -7.57 0.15 6.07
CA LEU A 19 -6.87 -0.94 6.77
C LEU A 19 -6.34 -2.00 5.80
N ILE A 20 -7.15 -2.43 4.82
CA ILE A 20 -6.73 -3.39 3.80
C ILE A 20 -5.57 -2.84 2.99
N GLY A 21 -5.65 -1.56 2.59
CA GLY A 21 -4.58 -0.86 1.89
C GLY A 21 -3.27 -0.90 2.67
N ILE A 22 -3.29 -0.57 3.97
CA ILE A 22 -2.11 -0.61 4.84
C ILE A 22 -1.53 -2.02 4.97
N ILE A 23 -2.36 -3.03 5.24
CA ILE A 23 -1.91 -4.41 5.42
C ILE A 23 -1.25 -4.93 4.14
N SER A 24 -1.85 -4.62 2.98
CA SER A 24 -1.27 -4.94 1.67
C SER A 24 0.08 -4.25 1.46
N PHE A 25 0.18 -2.95 1.80
CA PHE A 25 1.41 -2.17 1.68
C PHE A 25 2.55 -2.75 2.53
N ILE A 26 2.27 -3.06 3.79
CA ILE A 26 3.25 -3.65 4.72
C ILE A 26 3.70 -5.02 4.22
N SER A 27 2.79 -5.83 3.69
CA SER A 27 3.12 -7.17 3.17
C SER A 27 4.07 -7.09 1.96
N LEU A 28 3.83 -6.14 1.05
CA LEU A 28 4.72 -5.85 -0.08
C LEU A 28 6.10 -5.36 0.38
N LEU A 29 6.14 -4.46 1.37
CA LEU A 29 7.39 -3.99 1.97
C LEU A 29 8.20 -5.12 2.62
N VAL A 30 7.54 -6.01 3.37
CA VAL A 30 8.18 -7.16 4.01
C VAL A 30 8.69 -8.17 2.97
N TYR A 31 7.91 -8.40 1.91
CA TYR A 31 8.32 -9.26 0.80
C TYR A 31 9.56 -8.72 0.08
N GLY A 32 9.53 -7.43 -0.30
CA GLY A 32 10.69 -6.76 -0.86
C GLY A 32 11.88 -6.84 0.10
N TYR A 33 11.68 -6.57 1.39
CA TYR A 33 12.77 -6.60 2.37
C TYR A 33 13.44 -7.97 2.47
N LYS A 34 12.66 -9.04 2.43
CA LYS A 34 13.19 -10.41 2.38
C LYS A 34 14.01 -10.65 1.12
N GLN A 35 13.52 -10.23 -0.05
CA GLN A 35 14.24 -10.35 -1.32
C GLN A 35 15.59 -9.64 -1.27
N PHE A 36 15.60 -8.38 -0.81
CA PHE A 36 16.84 -7.60 -0.70
C PHE A 36 17.82 -8.11 0.36
N LYS A 37 17.33 -8.78 1.41
CA LYS A 37 18.21 -9.35 2.44
C LYS A 37 18.92 -10.61 1.92
N THR A 38 18.35 -11.30 0.93
CA THR A 38 19.02 -12.41 0.25
C THR A 38 20.15 -11.93 -0.67
N ASP A 39 20.06 -10.70 -1.19
CA ASP A 39 21.17 -10.01 -1.89
C ASP A 39 22.13 -9.34 -0.89
N GLU A 40 22.79 -10.17 -0.09
CA GLU A 40 23.78 -9.78 0.91
C GLU A 40 25.03 -9.13 0.26
N SER A 41 25.11 -7.79 0.19
CA SER A 41 26.41 -7.12 0.00
C SER A 41 26.51 -5.64 0.40
N LYS A 42 25.45 -4.80 0.36
CA LYS A 42 25.66 -3.34 0.49
C LYS A 42 24.81 -2.64 1.56
N THR A 43 25.37 -2.68 2.77
CA THR A 43 25.07 -1.90 3.97
C THR A 43 25.16 -0.39 3.71
N SER A 44 24.01 0.29 3.50
CA SER A 44 23.79 1.75 3.72
C SER A 44 22.50 2.30 3.08
N LYS A 45 21.63 1.44 2.55
CA LYS A 45 20.70 1.85 1.50
C LYS A 45 19.25 1.56 1.84
N LYS A 46 18.73 1.94 3.02
CA LYS A 46 17.27 1.87 3.30
C LYS A 46 16.44 2.71 2.32
N VAL A 47 16.95 3.89 1.93
CA VAL A 47 16.30 4.74 0.91
C VAL A 47 16.41 4.10 -0.47
N ILE A 48 17.58 3.55 -0.79
CA ILE A 48 17.82 2.94 -2.10
C ILE A 48 17.18 1.54 -2.20
N PHE A 49 16.83 0.89 -1.10
CA PHE A 49 15.95 -0.27 -1.03
C PHE A 49 14.52 0.11 -1.45
N LEU A 50 14.01 1.26 -1.00
CA LEU A 50 12.70 1.73 -1.44
C LEU A 50 12.74 2.05 -2.94
N VAL A 51 13.78 2.76 -3.39
CA VAL A 51 13.91 3.16 -4.81
C VAL A 51 14.20 1.97 -5.73
N LEU A 52 15.17 1.10 -5.40
CA LEU A 52 15.43 -0.14 -6.15
C LEU A 52 14.24 -1.08 -6.02
N GLY A 53 13.58 -1.18 -4.87
CA GLY A 53 12.43 -2.05 -4.69
C GLY A 53 11.29 -1.60 -5.58
N ILE A 54 11.00 -0.29 -5.63
CA ILE A 54 10.06 0.27 -6.60
C ILE A 54 10.56 0.00 -8.03
N PHE A 55 11.83 0.23 -8.35
CA PHE A 55 12.35 -0.01 -9.70
C PHE A 55 12.26 -1.48 -10.15
N ASP A 56 12.65 -2.43 -9.31
CA ASP A 56 12.63 -3.87 -9.61
C ASP A 56 11.19 -4.38 -9.68
N THR A 57 10.31 -3.83 -8.84
CA THR A 57 8.88 -4.12 -8.87
C THR A 57 8.19 -3.51 -10.09
N PHE A 58 8.72 -2.44 -10.70
CA PHE A 58 8.14 -1.82 -11.90
C PHE A 58 8.83 -2.26 -13.22
N PHE A 59 10.10 -2.66 -13.18
CA PHE A 59 10.92 -2.96 -14.37
C PHE A 59 11.48 -4.39 -14.40
N GLY A 60 11.37 -5.18 -13.32
CA GLY A 60 11.81 -6.57 -13.30
C GLY A 60 10.85 -7.51 -14.04
N THR A 61 11.37 -8.53 -14.71
CA THR A 61 10.68 -9.53 -15.57
C THR A 61 9.63 -10.43 -14.87
N GLY A 62 9.17 -10.05 -13.68
CA GLY A 62 8.03 -10.62 -12.94
C GLY A 62 7.43 -9.64 -11.92
N GLY A 63 7.84 -8.37 -11.96
CA GLY A 63 7.47 -7.32 -11.02
C GLY A 63 6.13 -6.66 -11.32
N GLU A 64 5.64 -6.71 -12.56
CA GLU A 64 4.44 -5.98 -13.01
C GLU A 64 3.24 -6.13 -12.08
N LEU A 65 2.99 -7.34 -11.57
CA LEU A 65 1.90 -7.61 -10.62
C LEU A 65 2.14 -6.97 -9.24
N ALA A 66 3.38 -7.00 -8.75
CA ALA A 66 3.75 -6.40 -7.48
C ALA A 66 3.77 -4.86 -7.56
N GLY A 67 4.11 -4.29 -8.73
CA GLY A 67 4.10 -2.85 -8.99
C GLY A 67 2.68 -2.32 -9.04
N LEU A 68 1.80 -3.04 -9.75
CA LEU A 68 0.37 -2.79 -9.73
C LEU A 68 -0.22 -2.93 -8.32
N ALA A 69 0.17 -3.95 -7.57
CA ALA A 69 -0.30 -4.15 -6.19
C ALA A 69 0.12 -3.01 -5.25
N LEU A 70 1.34 -2.46 -5.42
CA LEU A 70 1.79 -1.26 -4.69
C LEU A 70 0.93 -0.04 -5.03
N ILE A 71 0.66 0.22 -6.32
CA ILE A 71 -0.18 1.33 -6.76
C ILE A 71 -1.62 1.16 -6.24
N LEU A 72 -2.18 -0.04 -6.33
CA LEU A 72 -3.52 -0.38 -5.84
C LEU A 72 -3.64 -0.18 -4.33
N SER A 73 -2.62 -0.61 -3.57
CA SER A 73 -2.56 -0.41 -2.13
C SER A 73 -2.51 1.09 -1.76
N LEU A 74 -1.67 1.87 -2.45
CA LEU A 74 -1.64 3.33 -2.30
C LEU A 74 -2.97 4.00 -2.67
N ALA A 75 -3.59 3.57 -3.76
CA ALA A 75 -4.89 4.06 -4.19
C ALA A 75 -5.98 3.75 -3.14
N ALA A 76 -6.00 2.54 -2.58
CA ALA A 76 -6.94 2.15 -1.53
C ALA A 76 -6.76 2.98 -0.25
N ILE A 77 -5.51 3.25 0.15
CA ILE A 77 -5.19 4.12 1.29
C ILE A 77 -5.70 5.55 1.01
N LEU A 78 -5.42 6.11 -0.16
CA LEU A 78 -5.86 7.46 -0.54
C LEU A 78 -7.38 7.56 -0.61
N ILE A 79 -8.05 6.59 -1.22
CA ILE A 79 -9.52 6.54 -1.31
C ILE A 79 -10.13 6.42 0.09
N GLY A 80 -9.62 5.52 0.94
CA GLY A 80 -10.09 5.37 2.32
C GLY A 80 -9.92 6.66 3.13
N LEU A 81 -8.80 7.35 2.96
CA LEU A 81 -8.52 8.62 3.62
C LEU A 81 -9.43 9.75 3.10
N VAL A 82 -9.63 9.86 1.78
CA VAL A 82 -10.55 10.84 1.18
C VAL A 82 -11.97 10.61 1.69
N ILE A 83 -12.44 9.36 1.73
CA ILE A 83 -13.76 9.04 2.26
C ILE A 83 -13.85 9.47 3.73
N MET A 84 -12.88 9.12 4.59
CA MET A 84 -12.91 9.58 5.98
C MET A 84 -12.93 11.10 6.12
N ARG A 85 -12.17 11.81 5.28
CA ARG A 85 -12.01 13.28 5.37
C ARG A 85 -13.19 14.05 4.79
N VAL A 86 -13.88 13.49 3.80
CA VAL A 86 -15.09 14.08 3.19
C VAL A 86 -16.31 13.99 4.13
N PHE A 87 -16.31 13.01 5.06
CA PHE A 87 -17.41 12.79 6.00
C PHE A 87 -17.15 13.32 7.43
N HIS A 88 -16.04 14.03 7.66
CA HIS A 88 -15.73 14.72 8.91
C HIS A 88 -16.15 16.20 8.84
#